data_AF-A0A7K6W635-F1
#
_entry.id   AF-A0A7K6W635-F1
#
_cell.length_a   1.000
_cell.length_b   1.000
_cell.length_c   1.000
_cell.angle_alpha   90.00
_cell.angle_beta   90.00
_cell.angle_gamma   90.00
#
_symmetry.space_group_name_H-M   'P 1'
#
loop_
_entity.id
_entity.type
_entity.pdbx_description
1 polymer ?
#
loop_
_entity_poly.entity_id
_entity_poly.type
_entity_poly.pdbx_seq_one_letter_code
_entity_poly.pdbx_strand_id
1 'polypeptide(L)'
;ASLLYPYGPDERDHKNPKLDDGTSKKISLAVPFTFYGKEYQKLYVNNNGVISFDTRVNQYTPDPFPLADGRPFVAPYWADVDNVLGGDVFYRETTDPTLLARITKDINQYFPKIPFTATWAFVATWDHVAYYGSTTNKGNTFQATLTTDTKTSFIILNYWDIQWTTGAASDGDAETGLGGTPAHAGFNSGDETNFYNIPSSQTEAIINITKTSNVNVPGRWVFQADDFKGTGVPTEVADSKSCWL
;
A
#
# COMPACT_ATOMS: atom_id res chain seq x y z
N ALA A 1 6.79 18.05 -7.18
CA ALA A 1 6.87 16.74 -7.87
C ALA A 1 5.50 16.07 -7.76
N SER A 2 5.14 15.17 -8.69
CA SER A 2 3.89 14.38 -8.58
C SER A 2 3.87 13.56 -7.27
N LEU A 3 2.69 13.21 -6.76
CA LEU A 3 2.55 12.33 -5.59
C LEU A 3 2.98 10.89 -5.93
N LEU A 4 2.51 10.37 -7.06
CA LEU A 4 2.83 9.02 -7.53
C LEU A 4 4.24 8.99 -8.16
N TYR A 5 4.95 7.89 -7.96
CA TYR A 5 6.08 7.54 -8.80
C TYR A 5 5.59 7.06 -10.16
N PRO A 6 6.38 7.23 -11.24
CA PRO A 6 5.97 6.81 -12.57
C PRO A 6 5.54 5.33 -12.60
N TYR A 7 4.48 5.00 -13.32
CA TYR A 7 3.98 3.64 -13.47
C TYR A 7 3.28 3.48 -14.83
N GLY A 8 2.91 2.24 -15.15
CA GLY A 8 2.17 1.89 -16.34
C GLY A 8 3.05 1.39 -17.48
N PRO A 9 2.46 1.18 -18.68
CA PRO A 9 3.15 0.55 -19.81
C PRO A 9 4.39 1.31 -20.30
N ASP A 10 4.37 2.66 -20.21
CA ASP A 10 5.50 3.50 -20.61
C ASP A 10 6.74 3.28 -19.72
N GLU A 11 6.50 2.87 -18.47
CA GLU A 11 7.52 2.48 -17.50
C GLU A 11 7.89 0.99 -17.57
N ARG A 12 7.30 0.27 -18.55
CA ARG A 12 7.46 -1.18 -18.77
C ARG A 12 6.97 -2.02 -17.59
N ASP A 13 5.95 -1.53 -16.88
CA ASP A 13 5.33 -2.29 -15.80
C ASP A 13 4.69 -3.57 -16.35
N HIS A 14 4.81 -4.64 -15.56
CA HIS A 14 3.92 -5.78 -15.69
C HIS A 14 2.50 -5.38 -15.30
N LYS A 15 1.53 -6.09 -15.83
CA LYS A 15 0.11 -5.89 -15.57
C LYS A 15 -0.51 -7.18 -15.05
N ASN A 16 -1.25 -7.11 -13.96
CA ASN A 16 -2.02 -8.25 -13.48
C ASN A 16 -3.15 -8.62 -14.47
N PRO A 17 -3.67 -9.86 -14.41
CA PRO A 17 -4.82 -10.24 -15.21
C PRO A 17 -6.07 -9.41 -14.85
N LYS A 18 -6.93 -9.21 -15.85
CA LYS A 18 -8.32 -8.78 -15.67
C LYS A 18 -9.12 -9.95 -15.13
N LEU A 19 -9.18 -10.05 -13.81
CA LEU A 19 -9.78 -11.18 -13.12
C LEU A 19 -10.13 -10.74 -11.70
N ASP A 20 -11.37 -11.01 -11.31
CA ASP A 20 -11.82 -10.90 -9.93
C ASP A 20 -10.96 -11.77 -9.00
N ASP A 21 -10.60 -11.27 -7.82
CA ASP A 21 -9.62 -11.86 -6.90
C ASP A 21 -8.27 -12.24 -7.56
N GLY A 22 -7.94 -11.60 -8.68
CA GLY A 22 -6.75 -11.90 -9.47
C GLY A 22 -5.44 -11.55 -8.75
N THR A 23 -4.35 -12.17 -9.19
CA THR A 23 -3.01 -11.89 -8.65
C THR A 23 -1.93 -12.18 -9.67
N SER A 24 -0.78 -11.56 -9.49
CA SER A 24 0.45 -11.82 -10.25
C SER A 24 0.91 -13.29 -10.19
N LYS A 25 1.81 -13.66 -11.09
CA LYS A 25 2.68 -14.82 -10.89
C LYS A 25 3.64 -14.52 -9.72
N LYS A 26 4.28 -15.56 -9.16
CA LYS A 26 5.33 -15.35 -8.15
C LYS A 26 6.43 -14.47 -8.74
N ILE A 27 6.74 -13.37 -8.06
CA ILE A 27 7.82 -12.45 -8.44
C ILE A 27 9.03 -12.79 -7.58
N SER A 28 10.15 -13.13 -8.21
CA SER A 28 11.44 -13.30 -7.55
C SER A 28 12.18 -11.98 -7.61
N LEU A 29 12.58 -11.45 -6.46
CA LEU A 29 13.24 -10.14 -6.36
C LEU A 29 14.72 -10.25 -6.67
N ALA A 30 15.25 -9.31 -7.45
CA ALA A 30 16.69 -9.24 -7.71
C ALA A 30 17.49 -8.84 -6.46
N VAL A 31 16.87 -8.07 -5.56
CA VAL A 31 17.42 -7.64 -4.27
C VAL A 31 16.44 -8.04 -3.16
N PRO A 32 16.88 -8.75 -2.10
CA PRO A 32 16.00 -9.05 -0.98
C PRO A 32 15.47 -7.77 -0.32
N PHE A 33 14.20 -7.79 0.08
CA PHE A 33 13.58 -6.71 0.84
C PHE A 33 13.44 -7.14 2.30
N THR A 34 13.92 -6.31 3.24
CA THR A 34 13.84 -6.59 4.67
C THR A 34 12.59 -5.94 5.26
N PHE A 35 11.73 -6.75 5.86
CA PHE A 35 10.47 -6.31 6.47
C PHE A 35 10.35 -6.96 7.86
N TYR A 36 10.24 -6.13 8.90
CA TYR A 36 10.28 -6.54 10.31
C TYR A 36 11.46 -7.47 10.64
N GLY A 37 12.67 -7.10 10.19
CA GLY A 37 13.90 -7.85 10.43
C GLY A 37 14.03 -9.16 9.64
N LYS A 38 13.03 -9.53 8.82
CA LYS A 38 13.08 -10.72 7.98
C LYS A 38 13.28 -10.34 6.51
N GLU A 39 14.22 -11.02 5.86
CA GLU A 39 14.45 -10.86 4.42
C GLU A 39 13.45 -11.68 3.60
N TYR A 40 12.92 -11.06 2.57
CA TYR A 40 12.03 -11.69 1.58
C TYR A 40 12.64 -11.56 0.19
N GLN A 41 12.66 -12.69 -0.54
CA GLN A 41 13.16 -12.76 -1.92
C GLN A 41 12.05 -13.00 -2.94
N LYS A 42 10.80 -13.09 -2.48
CA LYS A 42 9.65 -13.30 -3.33
C LYS A 42 8.41 -12.60 -2.78
N LEU A 43 7.61 -12.06 -3.69
CA LEU A 43 6.34 -11.43 -3.38
C LEU A 43 5.28 -11.73 -4.45
N TYR A 44 4.05 -11.33 -4.14
CA TYR A 44 2.91 -11.31 -5.06
C TYR A 44 2.21 -9.96 -4.96
N VAL A 45 1.76 -9.43 -6.10
CA VAL A 45 0.84 -8.29 -6.17
C VAL A 45 -0.57 -8.84 -6.42
N ASN A 46 -1.48 -8.63 -5.47
CA ASN A 46 -2.86 -9.07 -5.52
C ASN A 46 -3.78 -7.91 -5.96
N ASN A 47 -4.85 -8.21 -6.71
CA ASN A 47 -5.77 -7.21 -7.23
C ASN A 47 -6.51 -6.45 -6.12
N ASN A 48 -6.81 -7.11 -5.01
CA ASN A 48 -7.45 -6.57 -3.80
C ASN A 48 -6.49 -5.69 -2.96
N GLY A 49 -5.53 -5.01 -3.57
CA GLY A 49 -4.75 -3.96 -2.90
C GLY A 49 -3.70 -4.44 -1.90
N VAL A 50 -3.10 -5.62 -2.11
CA VAL A 50 -2.09 -6.21 -1.22
C VAL A 50 -0.82 -6.59 -1.97
N ILE A 51 0.35 -6.31 -1.38
CA ILE A 51 1.64 -6.94 -1.71
C ILE A 51 2.00 -7.91 -0.61
N SER A 52 1.94 -9.22 -0.90
CA SER A 52 2.24 -10.27 0.08
C SER A 52 3.60 -10.91 -0.16
N PHE A 53 4.31 -11.22 0.92
CA PHE A 53 5.59 -11.91 0.84
C PHE A 53 5.41 -13.41 1.03
N ASP A 54 6.21 -14.20 0.31
CA ASP A 54 6.25 -15.67 0.31
C ASP A 54 5.00 -16.44 -0.15
N THR A 55 3.80 -15.93 0.12
CA THR A 55 2.50 -16.58 -0.07
C THR A 55 1.49 -15.69 -0.81
N ARG A 56 0.47 -16.31 -1.39
CA ARG A 56 -0.65 -15.62 -2.04
C ARG A 56 -1.71 -15.24 -1.00
N VAL A 57 -2.44 -14.16 -1.29
CA VAL A 57 -3.65 -13.75 -0.56
C VAL A 57 -4.81 -13.92 -1.54
N ASN A 58 -5.87 -14.60 -1.10
CA ASN A 58 -7.08 -14.86 -1.90
C ASN A 58 -8.33 -14.25 -1.23
N GLN A 59 -8.18 -13.57 -0.09
CA GLN A 59 -9.28 -12.93 0.62
C GLN A 59 -9.53 -11.55 0.04
N TYR A 60 -10.81 -11.21 -0.13
CA TYR A 60 -11.29 -9.92 -0.59
C TYR A 60 -11.76 -9.02 0.55
N THR A 61 -12.53 -9.57 1.50
CA THR A 61 -12.94 -8.84 2.71
C THR A 61 -11.75 -8.73 3.67
N PRO A 62 -11.37 -7.51 4.09
CA PRO A 62 -10.21 -7.32 4.94
C PRO A 62 -10.48 -7.69 6.40
N ASP A 63 -9.61 -8.52 6.97
CA ASP A 63 -9.57 -8.83 8.41
C ASP A 63 -8.78 -7.79 9.20
N PRO A 64 -9.14 -7.52 10.47
CA PRO A 64 -8.35 -6.65 11.35
C PRO A 64 -6.97 -7.23 11.61
N PHE A 65 -5.98 -6.35 11.79
CA PHE A 65 -4.63 -6.73 12.18
C PHE A 65 -4.50 -6.79 13.71
N PRO A 66 -3.63 -7.66 14.25
CA PRO A 66 -2.75 -8.58 13.51
C PRO A 66 -3.52 -9.78 12.95
N LEU A 67 -3.07 -10.31 11.81
CA LEU A 67 -3.65 -11.53 11.26
C LEU A 67 -3.12 -12.76 11.98
N ALA A 68 -4.03 -13.67 12.34
CA ALA A 68 -3.72 -14.94 13.03
C ALA A 68 -3.28 -16.07 12.08
N ASP A 69 -2.99 -15.76 10.81
CA ASP A 69 -2.62 -16.75 9.79
C ASP A 69 -1.16 -16.66 9.32
N GLY A 70 -0.37 -15.82 10.01
CA GLY A 70 1.07 -15.71 9.83
C GLY A 70 1.52 -15.09 8.50
N ARG A 71 0.63 -14.43 7.75
CA ARG A 71 0.97 -13.90 6.42
C ARG A 71 1.58 -12.49 6.50
N PRO A 72 2.84 -12.31 6.06
CA PRO A 72 3.45 -11.00 5.97
C PRO A 72 2.99 -10.28 4.71
N PHE A 73 2.44 -9.07 4.86
CA PHE A 73 2.11 -8.26 3.70
C PHE A 73 2.00 -6.77 3.99
N VAL A 74 2.12 -5.98 2.92
CA VAL A 74 1.80 -4.57 2.86
C VAL A 74 0.46 -4.39 2.16
N ALA A 75 -0.48 -3.75 2.83
CA ALA A 75 -1.80 -3.43 2.30
C ALA A 75 -1.89 -1.91 2.08
N PRO A 76 -1.48 -1.38 0.93
CA PRO A 76 -1.77 0.02 0.62
C PRO A 76 -3.28 0.30 0.75
N TYR A 77 -4.14 -0.59 0.26
CA TYR A 77 -5.60 -0.45 0.36
C TYR A 77 -6.29 -1.81 0.14
N TRP A 78 -6.33 -2.66 1.16
CA TRP A 78 -6.94 -4.00 1.05
C TRP A 78 -8.46 -3.94 1.08
N ALA A 79 -9.09 -4.22 -0.06
CA ALA A 79 -10.54 -4.30 -0.24
C ALA A 79 -10.88 -5.15 -1.46
N ASP A 80 -12.16 -5.49 -1.60
CA ASP A 80 -12.70 -6.30 -2.69
C ASP A 80 -12.70 -5.54 -4.04
N VAL A 81 -11.57 -5.62 -4.74
CA VAL A 81 -11.30 -4.92 -6.01
C VAL A 81 -11.67 -5.83 -7.18
N ASP A 82 -12.52 -5.32 -8.07
CA ASP A 82 -12.80 -5.99 -9.34
C ASP A 82 -12.26 -5.17 -10.50
N ASN A 83 -11.04 -5.52 -10.93
CA ASN A 83 -10.40 -4.85 -12.05
C ASN A 83 -11.00 -5.24 -13.43
N VAL A 84 -11.90 -6.22 -13.49
CA VAL A 84 -12.68 -6.54 -14.71
C VAL A 84 -13.68 -5.41 -14.97
N LEU A 85 -14.27 -4.84 -13.92
CA LEU A 85 -15.23 -3.74 -14.00
C LEU A 85 -14.56 -2.38 -14.26
N GLY A 86 -13.33 -2.18 -13.81
CA GLY A 86 -12.60 -0.93 -14.06
C GLY A 86 -11.17 -0.91 -13.53
N GLY A 87 -10.30 -0.17 -14.22
CA GLY A 87 -8.92 0.09 -13.78
C GLY A 87 -7.95 -1.07 -13.91
N ASP A 88 -6.67 -0.83 -13.65
CA ASP A 88 -5.60 -1.78 -13.89
C ASP A 88 -4.62 -1.84 -12.71
N VAL A 89 -3.94 -2.96 -12.57
CA VAL A 89 -2.89 -3.13 -11.54
C VAL A 89 -1.55 -3.35 -12.23
N PHE A 90 -0.64 -2.41 -12.02
CA PHE A 90 0.68 -2.35 -12.61
C PHE A 90 1.78 -2.57 -11.57
N TYR A 91 2.87 -3.22 -11.95
CA TYR A 91 4.01 -3.39 -11.04
C TYR A 91 5.34 -3.62 -11.76
N ARG A 92 6.45 -3.20 -11.13
CA ARG A 92 7.82 -3.54 -11.54
C ARG A 92 8.79 -3.48 -10.37
N GLU A 93 9.86 -4.26 -10.46
CA GLU A 93 11.11 -3.88 -9.81
C GLU A 93 11.91 -2.93 -10.71
N THR A 94 12.73 -2.06 -10.12
CA THR A 94 13.49 -1.06 -10.85
C THR A 94 14.78 -0.68 -10.15
N THR A 95 15.80 -0.47 -10.97
CA THR A 95 17.09 0.16 -10.61
C THR A 95 17.32 1.44 -11.42
N ASP A 96 16.26 2.02 -11.98
CA ASP A 96 16.35 3.26 -12.76
C ASP A 96 16.95 4.39 -11.91
N PRO A 97 18.09 5.00 -12.33
CA PRO A 97 18.79 5.98 -11.52
C PRO A 97 17.98 7.25 -11.26
N THR A 98 17.07 7.62 -12.16
CA THR A 98 16.26 8.84 -12.04
C THR A 98 15.20 8.66 -10.96
N LEU A 99 14.51 7.53 -10.97
CA LEU A 99 13.53 7.17 -9.94
C LEU A 99 14.21 6.92 -8.59
N LEU A 100 15.33 6.19 -8.55
CA LEU A 100 16.06 5.95 -7.30
C LEU A 100 16.60 7.26 -6.68
N ALA A 101 17.08 8.20 -7.50
CA ALA A 101 17.49 9.52 -7.01
C ALA A 101 16.31 10.31 -6.41
N ARG A 102 15.13 10.22 -7.02
CA ARG A 102 13.90 10.84 -6.49
C ARG A 102 13.49 10.19 -5.15
N ILE A 103 13.43 8.87 -5.09
CA ILE A 103 13.11 8.12 -3.86
C ILE A 103 14.10 8.46 -2.74
N THR A 104 15.40 8.50 -3.07
CA THR A 104 16.47 8.89 -2.13
C THR A 104 16.25 10.29 -1.58
N LYS A 105 15.93 11.25 -2.44
CA LYS A 105 15.64 12.62 -2.02
C LYS A 105 14.43 12.68 -1.08
N ASP A 106 13.35 11.99 -1.43
CA ASP A 106 12.13 11.97 -0.63
C ASP A 106 12.39 11.35 0.76
N ILE A 107 13.07 10.19 0.83
CA ILE A 107 13.40 9.54 2.11
C ILE A 107 14.34 10.40 2.96
N ASN A 108 15.40 10.96 2.38
CA ASN A 108 16.33 11.82 3.14
C ASN A 108 15.69 13.13 3.61
N GLN A 109 14.62 13.59 2.94
CA GLN A 109 13.82 14.72 3.40
C GLN A 109 13.00 14.35 4.65
N TYR A 110 12.39 13.15 4.68
CA TYR A 110 11.53 12.73 5.79
C TYR A 110 12.30 12.13 6.97
N PHE A 111 13.45 11.49 6.70
CA PHE A 111 14.28 10.79 7.68
C PHE A 111 15.73 11.29 7.65
N PRO A 112 16.00 12.58 7.93
CA PRO A 112 17.33 13.18 7.77
C PRO A 112 18.42 12.60 8.70
N LYS A 113 18.03 11.81 9.71
CA LYS A 113 18.95 11.13 10.64
C LYS A 113 19.33 9.72 10.20
N ILE A 114 18.70 9.19 9.16
CA ILE A 114 18.96 7.85 8.62
C ILE A 114 19.66 8.06 7.27
N PRO A 115 20.98 7.81 7.17
CA PRO A 115 21.66 7.88 5.89
C PRO A 115 21.05 6.84 4.94
N PHE A 116 20.49 7.29 3.83
CA PHE A 116 19.83 6.41 2.88
C PHE A 116 20.16 6.78 1.43
N THR A 117 20.39 5.77 0.60
CA THR A 117 20.53 5.91 -0.86
C THR A 117 19.93 4.69 -1.52
N ALA A 118 18.75 4.85 -2.13
CA ALA A 118 18.03 3.74 -2.75
C ALA A 118 18.89 3.08 -3.81
N THR A 119 19.10 1.77 -3.69
CA THR A 119 19.78 0.94 -4.70
C THR A 119 18.78 0.11 -5.50
N TRP A 120 17.57 -0.06 -4.96
CA TRP A 120 16.50 -0.83 -5.57
C TRP A 120 15.13 -0.31 -5.12
N ALA A 121 14.13 -0.43 -5.99
CA ALA A 121 12.74 -0.22 -5.63
C ALA A 121 11.80 -1.22 -6.34
N PHE A 122 10.65 -1.47 -5.74
CA PHE A 122 9.51 -2.14 -6.34
C PHE A 122 8.30 -1.23 -6.27
N VAL A 123 7.69 -0.91 -7.41
CA VAL A 123 6.52 -0.03 -7.51
C VAL A 123 5.33 -0.90 -7.90
N ALA A 124 4.23 -0.81 -7.17
CA ALA A 124 2.94 -1.38 -7.55
C ALA A 124 1.85 -0.32 -7.46
N THR A 125 1.05 -0.17 -8.51
CA THR A 125 -0.02 0.82 -8.61
C THR A 125 -1.31 0.15 -9.00
N TRP A 126 -2.36 0.39 -8.23
CA TRP A 126 -3.74 0.09 -8.58
C TRP A 126 -4.30 1.40 -9.13
N ASP A 127 -4.54 1.44 -10.43
CA ASP A 127 -4.95 2.64 -11.15
C ASP A 127 -6.41 2.55 -11.56
N HIS A 128 -7.23 3.44 -11.01
CA HIS A 128 -8.65 3.58 -11.28
C HIS A 128 -9.44 2.28 -11.08
N VAL A 129 -9.04 1.45 -10.10
CA VAL A 129 -9.64 0.14 -9.89
C VAL A 129 -11.04 0.25 -9.29
N ALA A 130 -11.99 -0.48 -9.88
CA ALA A 130 -13.36 -0.55 -9.39
C ALA A 130 -13.48 -1.54 -8.22
N TYR A 131 -14.59 -1.48 -7.49
CA TYR A 131 -14.95 -2.45 -6.46
C TYR A 131 -15.86 -3.54 -7.01
N TYR A 132 -15.82 -4.72 -6.39
CA TYR A 132 -16.70 -5.82 -6.73
C TYR A 132 -18.18 -5.43 -6.61
N GLY A 133 -18.97 -5.78 -7.62
CA GLY A 133 -20.39 -5.46 -7.69
C GLY A 133 -20.70 -4.00 -8.03
N SER A 134 -19.71 -3.19 -8.42
CA SER A 134 -19.95 -1.79 -8.83
C SER A 134 -20.90 -1.70 -10.03
N THR A 135 -21.88 -0.80 -9.92
CA THR A 135 -22.77 -0.40 -11.02
C THR A 135 -22.41 0.98 -11.58
N THR A 136 -21.28 1.56 -11.16
CA THR A 136 -20.82 2.90 -11.54
C THR A 136 -19.40 2.90 -12.11
N ASN A 137 -18.91 4.09 -12.51
CA ASN A 137 -17.54 4.30 -12.99
C ASN A 137 -16.58 4.79 -11.90
N LYS A 138 -16.91 4.58 -10.62
CA LYS A 138 -16.02 4.93 -9.51
C LYS A 138 -14.77 4.06 -9.54
N GLY A 139 -13.62 4.67 -9.28
CA GLY A 139 -12.34 3.98 -9.26
C GLY A 139 -11.38 4.57 -8.24
N ASN A 140 -10.57 3.72 -7.62
CA ASN A 140 -9.52 4.11 -6.69
C ASN A 140 -8.16 4.07 -7.40
N THR A 141 -7.32 5.09 -7.19
CA THR A 141 -5.91 5.10 -7.60
C THR A 141 -5.00 5.25 -6.38
N PHE A 142 -4.20 4.22 -6.12
CA PHE A 142 -3.24 4.17 -5.01
C PHE A 142 -1.98 3.36 -5.39
N GLN A 143 -0.88 3.59 -4.68
CA GLN A 143 0.43 3.01 -5.01
C GLN A 143 1.19 2.61 -3.75
N ALA A 144 1.85 1.47 -3.81
CA ALA A 144 2.88 1.06 -2.85
C ALA A 144 4.25 1.05 -3.53
N THR A 145 5.27 1.50 -2.81
CA THR A 145 6.67 1.38 -3.21
C THR A 145 7.48 0.81 -2.07
N LEU A 146 8.13 -0.32 -2.34
CA LEU A 146 9.14 -0.93 -1.47
C LEU A 146 10.50 -0.45 -1.96
N THR A 147 11.40 -0.02 -1.08
CA THR A 147 12.75 0.40 -1.50
C THR A 147 13.78 0.09 -0.44
N THR A 148 15.01 -0.16 -0.85
CA THR A 148 16.10 -0.45 0.07
C THR A 148 17.44 0.05 -0.48
N ASP A 149 18.39 0.29 0.43
CA ASP A 149 19.81 0.45 0.13
C ASP A 149 20.62 -0.84 0.46
N THR A 150 19.91 -1.96 0.61
CA THR A 150 20.34 -3.28 1.10
C THR A 150 20.57 -3.40 2.62
N LYS A 151 20.43 -2.32 3.39
CA LYS A 151 20.54 -2.35 4.86
C LYS A 151 19.27 -1.84 5.50
N THR A 152 18.81 -0.69 5.05
CA THR A 152 17.58 -0.04 5.49
C THR A 152 16.54 -0.18 4.40
N SER A 153 15.31 -0.49 4.80
CA SER A 153 14.18 -0.70 3.90
C SER A 153 13.08 0.28 4.24
N PHE A 154 12.39 0.80 3.24
CA PHE A 154 11.26 1.70 3.41
C PHE A 154 10.05 1.21 2.61
N ILE A 155 8.88 1.47 3.18
CA ILE A 155 7.58 1.36 2.51
C ILE A 155 7.06 2.79 2.31
N ILE A 156 6.66 3.11 1.08
CA ILE A 156 6.00 4.36 0.71
C ILE A 156 4.62 4.00 0.16
N LEU A 157 3.57 4.54 0.77
CA LEU A 157 2.19 4.39 0.33
C LEU A 157 1.68 5.75 -0.15
N ASN A 158 1.13 5.79 -1.36
CA ASN A 158 0.60 7.01 -1.98
C ASN A 158 -0.88 6.82 -2.36
N TYR A 159 -1.72 7.80 -2.05
CA TYR A 159 -3.16 7.81 -2.30
C TYR A 159 -3.52 9.01 -3.16
N TRP A 160 -3.90 8.78 -4.41
CA TRP A 160 -4.19 9.84 -5.36
C TRP A 160 -5.68 10.19 -5.42
N ASP A 161 -6.51 9.17 -5.66
CA ASP A 161 -7.96 9.33 -5.76
C ASP A 161 -8.63 8.12 -5.11
N ILE A 162 -9.52 8.36 -4.15
CA ILE A 162 -10.22 7.31 -3.40
C ILE A 162 -11.69 7.70 -3.36
N GLN A 163 -12.52 6.93 -4.06
CA GLN A 163 -13.93 7.21 -4.34
C GLN A 163 -14.88 6.18 -3.69
N TRP A 164 -14.35 5.04 -3.24
CA TRP A 164 -15.08 3.94 -2.63
C TRP A 164 -14.24 3.28 -1.52
N THR A 165 -14.89 2.61 -0.57
CA THR A 165 -14.26 1.91 0.56
C THR A 165 -14.51 0.41 0.58
N THR A 166 -15.60 -0.06 -0.03
CA THR A 166 -16.13 -1.40 0.21
C THR A 166 -16.77 -1.99 -1.04
N GLY A 167 -16.51 -3.28 -1.32
CA GLY A 167 -17.20 -4.03 -2.38
C GLY A 167 -18.51 -4.67 -1.89
N ALA A 168 -19.37 -5.06 -2.83
CA ALA A 168 -20.70 -5.57 -2.50
C ALA A 168 -20.68 -6.90 -1.70
N ALA A 169 -19.64 -7.74 -1.87
CA ALA A 169 -19.49 -8.97 -1.10
C ALA A 169 -19.00 -8.73 0.34
N SER A 170 -18.60 -7.50 0.65
CA SER A 170 -18.23 -7.02 1.99
C SER A 170 -19.32 -6.10 2.58
N ASP A 171 -20.58 -6.27 2.16
CA ASP A 171 -21.76 -5.48 2.56
C ASP A 171 -21.72 -3.99 2.11
N GLY A 172 -20.92 -3.67 1.10
CA GLY A 172 -20.91 -2.36 0.46
C GLY A 172 -22.11 -2.12 -0.47
N ASP A 173 -22.51 -0.88 -0.63
CA ASP A 173 -23.55 -0.48 -1.57
C ASP A 173 -23.02 -0.45 -3.02
N ALA A 174 -23.77 -1.04 -3.96
CA ALA A 174 -23.34 -1.22 -5.35
C ALA A 174 -23.18 0.10 -6.13
N GLU A 175 -23.92 1.16 -5.77
CA GLU A 175 -23.86 2.46 -6.46
C GLU A 175 -22.78 3.39 -5.88
N THR A 176 -22.56 3.33 -4.57
CA THR A 176 -21.66 4.24 -3.86
C THR A 176 -20.30 3.64 -3.53
N GLY A 177 -20.22 2.32 -3.37
CA GLY A 177 -19.03 1.62 -2.89
C GLY A 177 -18.71 1.93 -1.42
N LEU A 178 -19.73 2.29 -0.63
CA LEU A 178 -19.61 2.68 0.78
C LEU A 178 -20.46 1.76 1.67
N GLY A 179 -20.22 1.81 2.99
CA GLY A 179 -20.87 0.94 3.97
C GLY A 179 -20.11 -0.37 4.20
N GLY A 180 -20.74 -1.33 4.88
CA GLY A 180 -20.18 -2.66 5.09
C GLY A 180 -18.85 -2.70 5.86
N THR A 181 -17.92 -3.55 5.43
CA THR A 181 -16.56 -3.68 5.98
C THR A 181 -15.56 -2.88 5.14
N PRO A 182 -15.13 -1.68 5.59
CA PRO A 182 -14.26 -0.81 4.81
C PRO A 182 -12.86 -1.38 4.62
N ALA A 183 -12.20 -0.88 3.57
CA ALA A 183 -10.82 -1.19 3.25
C ALA A 183 -9.85 -1.09 4.44
N HIS A 184 -8.79 -1.90 4.39
CA HIS A 184 -7.71 -1.89 5.37
C HIS A 184 -6.42 -1.35 4.75
N ALA A 185 -5.89 -0.24 5.28
CA ALA A 185 -4.60 0.32 4.90
C ALA A 185 -3.57 0.19 6.03
N GLY A 186 -2.41 -0.39 5.72
CA GLY A 186 -1.38 -0.71 6.72
C GLY A 186 -0.45 -1.84 6.29
N PHE A 187 0.09 -2.56 7.27
CA PHE A 187 0.92 -3.73 7.03
C PHE A 187 0.95 -4.67 8.24
N ASN A 188 1.11 -5.97 7.97
CA ASN A 188 1.14 -7.05 8.95
C ASN A 188 2.44 -7.83 8.81
N SER A 189 3.19 -8.04 9.89
CA SER A 189 4.49 -8.73 9.86
C SER A 189 4.39 -10.25 9.62
N GLY A 190 3.22 -10.84 9.90
CA GLY A 190 3.03 -12.29 9.92
C GLY A 190 3.56 -13.01 11.16
N ASP A 191 3.93 -12.30 12.24
CA ASP A 191 4.33 -12.88 13.53
C ASP A 191 3.24 -12.78 14.63
N GLU A 192 2.00 -12.47 14.21
CA GLU A 192 0.83 -12.28 15.08
C GLU A 192 0.93 -11.12 16.08
N THR A 193 2.06 -10.40 16.13
CA THR A 193 2.35 -9.39 17.14
C THR A 193 2.56 -8.01 16.53
N ASN A 194 3.33 -7.94 15.45
CA ASN A 194 3.79 -6.71 14.84
C ASN A 194 2.96 -6.33 13.62
N PHE A 195 2.34 -5.16 13.66
CA PHE A 195 1.53 -4.63 12.57
C PHE A 195 1.40 -3.11 12.71
N TYR A 196 0.93 -2.47 11.65
CA TYR A 196 0.57 -1.07 11.65
C TYR A 196 -0.72 -0.84 10.87
N ASN A 197 -1.62 -0.04 11.45
CA ASN A 197 -2.82 0.46 10.79
C ASN A 197 -2.64 1.94 10.54
N ILE A 198 -2.87 2.39 9.31
CA ILE A 198 -3.05 3.82 9.04
C ILE A 198 -4.30 4.29 9.82
N PRO A 199 -4.28 5.47 10.46
CA PRO A 199 -5.48 6.05 11.08
C PRO A 199 -6.69 6.03 10.14
N SER A 200 -7.86 5.75 10.70
CA SER A 200 -9.13 5.54 9.97
C SER A 200 -9.23 4.24 9.15
N SER A 201 -8.19 3.41 9.08
CA SER A 201 -8.25 2.10 8.45
C SER A 201 -9.38 1.23 9.04
N GLN A 202 -10.06 0.44 8.20
CA GLN A 202 -11.27 -0.34 8.56
C GLN A 202 -12.43 0.48 9.13
N THR A 203 -12.49 1.77 8.83
CA THR A 203 -13.64 2.62 9.15
C THR A 203 -14.06 3.41 7.92
N GLU A 204 -15.30 3.91 7.90
CA GLU A 204 -15.81 4.75 6.80
C GLU A 204 -14.91 5.97 6.53
N ALA A 205 -14.20 6.45 7.56
CA ALA A 205 -13.31 7.60 7.44
C ALA A 205 -12.09 7.35 6.54
N ILE A 206 -11.76 6.09 6.19
CA ILE A 206 -10.65 5.77 5.27
C ILE A 206 -10.84 6.41 3.88
N ILE A 207 -12.07 6.76 3.49
CA ILE A 207 -12.34 7.53 2.27
C ILE A 207 -11.54 8.84 2.20
N ASN A 208 -11.12 9.40 3.34
CA ASN A 208 -10.33 10.63 3.43
C ASN A 208 -8.81 10.42 3.45
N ILE A 209 -8.30 9.20 3.22
CA ILE A 209 -6.87 8.88 3.31
C ILE A 209 -5.97 9.70 2.37
N THR A 210 -6.53 10.25 1.29
CA THR A 210 -5.83 11.20 0.38
C THR A 210 -5.45 12.52 1.05
N LYS A 211 -6.04 12.83 2.22
CA LYS A 211 -5.79 14.07 2.98
C LYS A 211 -4.88 13.87 4.18
N THR A 212 -4.58 12.62 4.56
CA THR A 212 -3.80 12.29 5.75
C THR A 212 -2.35 11.94 5.37
N SER A 213 -1.43 12.01 6.33
CA SER A 213 0.00 11.75 6.13
C SER A 213 0.74 11.64 7.46
N ASN A 214 1.85 10.88 7.49
CA ASN A 214 2.85 10.94 8.57
C ASN A 214 4.12 11.73 8.21
N VAL A 215 4.21 12.27 6.99
CA VAL A 215 5.38 13.02 6.47
C VAL A 215 5.01 14.42 5.99
N ASN A 216 3.84 14.93 6.38
CA ASN A 216 3.30 16.24 5.99
C ASN A 216 3.17 16.43 4.46
N VAL A 217 2.93 15.35 3.73
CA VAL A 217 2.59 15.37 2.30
C VAL A 217 1.26 14.65 2.14
N PRO A 218 0.14 15.37 1.92
CA PRO A 218 -1.19 14.77 1.83
C PRO A 218 -1.23 13.55 0.89
N GLY A 219 -1.80 12.45 1.39
CA GLY A 219 -1.91 11.19 0.66
C GLY A 219 -0.61 10.38 0.62
N ARG A 220 0.47 10.81 1.29
CA ARG A 220 1.71 10.04 1.39
C ARG A 220 1.98 9.57 2.81
N TRP A 221 2.28 8.28 2.92
CA TRP A 221 2.70 7.63 4.15
C TRP A 221 4.04 6.91 3.94
N VAL A 222 5.01 7.11 4.83
CA VAL A 222 6.36 6.53 4.68
C VAL A 222 6.83 5.89 5.98
N PHE A 223 7.34 4.67 5.92
CA PHE A 223 7.74 3.89 7.09
C PHE A 223 9.10 3.23 6.84
N GLN A 224 10.02 3.33 7.81
CA GLN A 224 11.18 2.44 7.86
C GLN A 224 10.67 1.03 8.20
N ALA A 225 10.99 0.05 7.37
CA ALA A 225 10.38 -1.28 7.36
C ALA A 225 11.31 -2.38 7.90
N ASP A 226 12.63 -2.20 7.80
CA ASP A 226 13.63 -3.20 8.24
C ASP A 226 13.64 -3.39 9.76
N ASP A 227 13.42 -2.32 10.52
CA ASP A 227 13.41 -2.33 12.00
C ASP A 227 12.18 -1.60 12.55
N PHE A 228 11.02 -1.78 11.93
CA PHE A 228 9.81 -1.06 12.35
C PHE A 228 9.44 -1.43 13.80
N LYS A 229 9.36 -0.41 14.67
CA LYS A 229 9.01 -0.55 16.10
C LYS A 229 7.61 -0.08 16.46
N GLY A 230 6.84 0.44 15.50
CA GLY A 230 5.44 0.79 15.76
C GLY A 230 4.61 -0.47 15.94
N THR A 231 3.83 -0.54 17.02
CA THR A 231 2.81 -1.57 17.22
C THR A 231 1.48 -0.88 17.50
N GLY A 232 0.43 -1.29 16.79
CA GLY A 232 -0.93 -0.80 17.00
C GLY A 232 -1.29 0.52 16.31
N VAL A 233 -2.61 0.76 16.21
CA VAL A 233 -3.20 2.02 15.76
C VAL A 233 -2.57 3.15 16.57
N PRO A 234 -1.91 4.16 15.96
CA PRO A 234 -1.64 5.37 16.70
C PRO A 234 -3.01 5.92 17.09
N THR A 235 -3.35 5.88 18.38
CA THR A 235 -4.43 6.72 18.90
C THR A 235 -4.15 8.11 18.36
N GLU A 236 -5.12 8.70 17.66
CA GLU A 236 -5.03 10.11 17.28
C GLU A 236 -4.73 10.87 18.57
N VAL A 237 -3.48 11.33 18.72
CA VAL A 237 -3.21 12.39 19.68
C VAL A 237 -3.85 13.59 19.01
N ALA A 238 -5.08 13.86 19.41
CA ALA A 238 -5.72 15.13 19.16
C ALA A 238 -4.86 16.19 19.85
N ASP A 239 -3.81 16.66 19.17
CA ASP A 239 -2.98 17.74 19.67
C ASP A 239 -3.72 19.05 19.37
N SER A 240 -4.80 19.24 20.12
CA SER A 240 -5.36 20.55 20.33
C SER A 240 -4.34 21.35 21.13
N LYS A 241 -3.71 22.32 20.44
CA LYS A 241 -3.00 23.47 20.98
C LYS A 241 -1.60 23.21 21.55
N SER A 242 -0.59 23.56 20.75
CA SER A 242 0.40 24.53 21.23
C SER A 242 0.93 25.38 20.07
N CYS A 243 0.50 26.65 20.07
CA CYS A 243 1.03 27.74 19.27
C CYS A 243 2.52 27.99 19.56
N TRP A 244 3.18 28.53 18.55
CA TRP A 244 4.33 29.45 18.58
C TRP A 244 4.82 29.91 19.96
N LEU A 245 6.08 29.60 20.27
CA LEU A 245 7.16 30.55 20.56
C LEU A 245 8.51 29.81 20.54
#